data_AF-A0A9W5Y9U4-F1
#
_entry.id   AF-A0A9W5Y9U4-F1
#
_cell.length_a   1.000
_cell.length_b   1.000
_cell.length_c   1.000
_cell.angle_alpha   90.00
_cell.angle_beta   90.00
_cell.angle_gamma   90.00
#
_symmetry.space_group_name_H-M   'P 1'
#
loop_
_entity.id
_entity.type
_entity.pdbx_description
1 polymer ?
#
loop_
_entity_poly.entity_id
_entity_poly.type
_entity_poly.pdbx_seq_one_letter_code
_entity_poly.pdbx_strand_id
1 'polypeptide(L)'
;MFFSKEIVQNEANVLYDDKEILDVLNAYHNDSFSRENQIGTDREKMFKLINNYCNKFYKNCLVSTLEEDFYNKFLLLFMPSYSLTLTEKEIKIVLNELSAFMEYINESHGIDLYKSYRKNFSANVDEILRVYYILRKIQKYTEACVLSFNPMIIDMNCYKKRKKAKEVSKREMYEQGHFEIIDKIGGIIILKKSKLNSANSYIKIKVENSLASDMRCKDIINMRIKKRFFYTTWDIIDVKDYYSYKISKYID
;
A
#
# COMPACT_ATOMS: atom_id res chain seq x y z
N MET A 1 4.35 -53.96 -39.22
CA MET A 1 3.14 -53.18 -39.58
C MET A 1 2.77 -52.34 -38.37
N PHE A 2 2.98 -51.03 -38.51
CA PHE A 2 2.37 -49.88 -37.79
C PHE A 2 2.37 -49.83 -36.25
N PHE A 3 3.29 -48.99 -35.75
CA PHE A 3 3.08 -47.96 -34.71
C PHE A 3 1.71 -47.27 -34.90
N SER A 4 1.00 -46.76 -33.89
CA SER A 4 1.47 -45.79 -32.92
C SER A 4 0.60 -45.73 -31.66
N LYS A 5 1.29 -45.63 -30.53
CA LYS A 5 0.82 -44.97 -29.31
C LYS A 5 0.67 -43.46 -29.61
N GLU A 6 -0.47 -43.02 -30.12
CA GLU A 6 -0.77 -41.59 -30.26
C GLU A 6 -2.24 -41.32 -29.96
N ILE A 7 -2.61 -41.42 -28.68
CA ILE A 7 -3.68 -40.60 -28.09
C ILE A 7 -3.24 -40.20 -26.68
N VAL A 8 -2.07 -39.57 -26.60
CA VAL A 8 -1.67 -38.71 -25.48
C VAL A 8 -1.28 -37.39 -26.15
N GLN A 9 -1.65 -36.28 -25.52
CA GLN A 9 -1.45 -34.88 -25.96
C GLN A 9 -2.57 -34.32 -26.84
N ASN A 10 -3.70 -34.05 -26.19
CA ASN A 10 -4.57 -32.94 -26.57
C ASN A 10 -4.55 -31.88 -25.45
N GLU A 11 -3.35 -31.50 -25.02
CA GLU A 11 -3.14 -30.20 -24.39
C GLU A 11 -2.73 -29.27 -25.53
N ALA A 12 -3.67 -28.43 -25.93
CA ALA A 12 -3.39 -27.30 -26.78
C ALA A 12 -2.38 -26.40 -26.04
N ASN A 13 -1.10 -26.64 -26.29
CA ASN A 13 -0.07 -25.63 -26.12
C ASN A 13 -0.40 -24.51 -27.11
N VAL A 14 -1.28 -23.60 -26.71
CA VAL A 14 -1.25 -22.26 -27.25
C VAL A 14 0.10 -21.71 -26.80
N LEU A 15 1.06 -21.69 -27.74
CA LEU A 15 2.31 -20.96 -27.58
C LEU A 15 1.92 -19.47 -27.50
N TYR A 16 1.54 -19.04 -26.30
CA TYR A 16 1.43 -17.62 -26.02
C TYR A 16 2.86 -17.08 -26.05
N ASP A 17 3.13 -16.18 -27.00
CA ASP A 17 4.37 -15.43 -27.05
C ASP A 17 4.52 -14.72 -25.70
N ASP A 18 5.54 -15.12 -24.93
CA ASP A 18 5.74 -14.65 -23.57
C ASP A 18 6.29 -13.23 -23.65
N LYS A 19 5.44 -12.26 -23.32
CA LYS A 19 5.71 -10.84 -23.49
C LYS A 19 6.10 -10.21 -22.16
N GLU A 20 6.79 -9.08 -22.24
CA GLU A 20 7.01 -8.25 -21.06
C GLU A 20 5.69 -7.72 -20.51
N ILE A 21 5.57 -7.67 -19.18
CA ILE A 21 4.37 -7.22 -18.48
C ILE A 21 3.96 -5.81 -18.91
N LEU A 22 4.93 -4.93 -19.20
CA LEU A 22 4.65 -3.57 -19.66
C LEU A 22 4.08 -3.53 -21.08
N ASP A 23 4.49 -4.43 -21.96
CA ASP A 23 3.91 -4.54 -23.30
C ASP A 23 2.48 -5.05 -23.25
N VAL A 24 2.22 -6.04 -22.38
CA VAL A 24 0.87 -6.56 -22.14
C VAL A 24 -0.03 -5.51 -21.49
N LEU A 25 0.52 -4.71 -20.57
CA LEU A 25 -0.20 -3.58 -19.96
C LEU A 25 -0.55 -2.50 -21.01
N ASN A 26 0.36 -2.21 -21.95
CA ASN A 26 0.11 -1.28 -23.05
C ASN A 26 -0.94 -1.83 -24.04
N ALA A 27 -0.89 -3.13 -24.34
CA ALA A 27 -1.89 -3.80 -25.17
C ALA A 27 -3.27 -3.73 -24.51
N TYR A 28 -3.37 -4.09 -23.23
CA TYR A 28 -4.59 -3.94 -22.44
C TYR A 28 -5.14 -2.50 -22.46
N HIS A 29 -4.26 -1.50 -22.29
CA HIS A 29 -4.66 -0.10 -22.36
C HIS A 29 -5.25 0.25 -23.73
N ASN A 30 -4.59 -0.14 -24.82
CA ASN A 30 -5.08 0.14 -26.16
C ASN A 30 -6.42 -0.55 -26.43
N ASP A 31 -6.56 -1.82 -26.05
CA ASP A 31 -7.80 -2.58 -26.25
C ASP A 31 -8.96 -2.02 -25.41
N SER A 32 -8.69 -1.71 -24.15
CA SER A 32 -9.72 -1.37 -23.16
C SER A 32 -10.12 0.11 -23.16
N PHE A 33 -9.31 1.00 -23.74
CA PHE A 33 -9.54 2.45 -23.77
C PHE A 33 -9.78 3.00 -25.20
N SER A 34 -9.60 2.19 -26.25
CA SER A 34 -9.78 2.59 -27.67
C SER A 34 -11.20 3.05 -28.05
N ARG A 35 -12.22 2.80 -27.22
CA ARG A 35 -13.63 3.14 -27.48
C ARG A 35 -14.21 4.24 -26.58
N GLU A 36 -13.42 4.78 -25.64
CA GLU A 36 -13.90 5.81 -24.70
C GLU A 36 -13.86 7.21 -25.34
N ASN A 37 -14.91 7.56 -26.07
CA ASN A 37 -15.19 8.96 -26.39
C ASN A 37 -15.64 9.68 -25.11
N GLN A 38 -14.75 10.47 -24.50
CA GLN A 38 -14.97 11.45 -23.41
C GLN A 38 -14.91 11.04 -21.91
N ILE A 39 -14.28 9.94 -21.48
CA ILE A 39 -14.16 9.62 -20.03
C ILE A 39 -12.70 9.44 -19.56
N GLY A 40 -11.82 10.33 -19.99
CA GLY A 40 -10.40 10.37 -19.59
C GLY A 40 -10.11 11.05 -18.23
N THR A 41 -10.92 10.87 -17.18
CA THR A 41 -10.72 11.64 -15.92
C THR A 41 -10.40 10.81 -14.68
N ASP A 42 -11.14 9.74 -14.38
CA ASP A 42 -10.91 8.93 -13.17
C ASP A 42 -10.25 7.57 -13.48
N ARG A 43 -10.76 6.83 -14.46
CA ARG A 43 -10.29 5.47 -14.79
C ARG A 43 -8.85 5.46 -15.28
N GLU A 44 -8.50 6.34 -16.24
CA GLU A 44 -7.13 6.47 -16.75
C GLU A 44 -6.15 6.93 -15.66
N LYS A 45 -6.58 7.84 -14.77
CA LYS A 45 -5.80 8.25 -13.60
C LYS A 45 -5.53 7.07 -12.67
N MET A 46 -6.52 6.21 -12.45
CA MET A 46 -6.38 5.00 -11.63
C MET A 46 -5.51 3.95 -12.32
N PHE A 47 -5.62 3.80 -13.64
CA PHE A 47 -4.77 2.91 -14.42
C PHE A 47 -3.28 3.28 -14.31
N LYS A 48 -2.95 4.58 -14.25
CA LYS A 48 -1.58 5.04 -14.00
C LYS A 48 -0.98 4.48 -12.70
N LEU A 49 -1.78 4.15 -11.69
CA LEU A 49 -1.28 3.49 -10.48
C LEU A 49 -0.85 2.05 -10.75
N ILE A 50 -1.61 1.31 -11.56
CA ILE A 50 -1.27 -0.05 -11.97
C ILE A 50 0.01 -0.01 -12.81
N ASN A 51 0.12 0.95 -13.73
CA ASN A 51 1.35 1.15 -14.51
C ASN A 51 2.56 1.47 -13.62
N ASN A 52 2.41 2.34 -12.62
CA ASN A 52 3.48 2.63 -11.67
C ASN A 52 3.88 1.40 -10.85
N TYR A 53 2.92 0.56 -10.47
CA TYR A 53 3.19 -0.69 -9.78
C TYR A 53 3.99 -1.67 -10.63
N CYS A 54 3.55 -1.93 -11.86
CA CYS A 54 4.25 -2.80 -12.81
C CYS A 54 5.66 -2.28 -13.11
N ASN A 55 5.82 -0.98 -13.36
CA ASN A 55 7.13 -0.36 -13.57
C ASN A 55 8.05 -0.49 -12.35
N LYS A 56 7.52 -0.41 -11.13
CA LYS A 56 8.32 -0.45 -9.90
C LYS A 56 8.81 -1.86 -9.57
N PHE A 57 7.98 -2.88 -9.77
CA PHE A 57 8.25 -4.23 -9.28
C PHE A 57 8.46 -5.28 -10.37
N TYR A 58 8.07 -4.99 -11.61
CA TYR A 58 8.01 -5.96 -12.71
C TYR A 58 8.57 -5.40 -14.03
N LYS A 59 9.43 -4.39 -13.95
CA LYS A 59 10.09 -3.83 -15.14
C LYS A 59 10.99 -4.91 -15.77
N ASN A 60 10.86 -5.10 -17.08
CA ASN A 60 11.55 -6.13 -17.86
C ASN A 60 11.23 -7.57 -17.40
N CYS A 61 10.14 -7.78 -16.66
CA CYS A 61 9.68 -9.11 -16.27
C CYS A 61 8.68 -9.62 -17.31
N LEU A 62 8.76 -10.91 -17.62
CA LEU A 62 7.83 -11.58 -18.51
C LEU A 62 6.52 -11.91 -17.79
N VAL A 63 5.41 -11.97 -18.53
CA VAL A 63 4.10 -12.27 -17.97
C VAL A 63 4.07 -13.66 -17.32
N SER A 64 4.79 -14.64 -17.85
CA SER A 64 4.98 -15.96 -17.24
C SER A 64 5.56 -15.96 -15.82
N THR A 65 6.28 -14.89 -15.44
CA THR A 65 6.90 -14.75 -14.11
C THR A 65 5.96 -14.16 -13.06
N LEU A 66 4.74 -13.79 -13.45
CA LEU A 66 3.75 -13.28 -12.51
C LEU A 66 3.30 -14.37 -11.55
N GLU A 67 3.62 -14.19 -10.28
CA GLU A 67 3.20 -15.08 -9.22
C GLU A 67 1.75 -14.81 -8.77
N GLU A 68 1.11 -15.81 -8.18
CA GLU A 68 -0.24 -15.72 -7.59
C GLU A 68 -0.37 -14.56 -6.58
N ASP A 69 0.75 -14.10 -6.02
CA ASP A 69 0.80 -13.05 -5.00
C ASP A 69 0.83 -11.60 -5.55
N PHE A 70 0.80 -11.44 -6.88
CA PHE A 70 0.73 -10.13 -7.58
C PHE A 70 -0.33 -9.21 -6.97
N TYR A 71 -1.55 -9.71 -6.80
CA TYR A 71 -2.66 -8.95 -6.22
C TYR A 71 -2.38 -8.52 -4.78
N ASN A 72 -1.93 -9.44 -3.91
CA ASN A 72 -1.69 -9.11 -2.51
C ASN A 72 -0.55 -8.10 -2.35
N LYS A 73 0.52 -8.23 -3.15
CA LYS A 73 1.63 -7.29 -3.15
C LYS A 73 1.18 -5.89 -3.60
N PHE A 74 0.30 -5.78 -4.59
CA PHE A 74 -0.29 -4.50 -4.96
C PHE A 74 -1.01 -3.84 -3.77
N LEU A 75 -1.88 -4.59 -3.10
CA LEU A 75 -2.74 -4.06 -2.03
C LEU A 75 -2.01 -3.77 -0.73
N LEU A 76 -1.16 -4.69 -0.30
CA LEU A 76 -0.55 -4.63 1.01
C LEU A 76 0.71 -3.77 1.01
N LEU A 77 1.47 -3.75 -0.10
CA LEU A 77 2.75 -3.06 -0.18
C LEU A 77 2.70 -1.76 -0.98
N PHE A 78 2.03 -1.74 -2.13
CA PHE A 78 2.08 -0.58 -3.03
C PHE A 78 1.01 0.46 -2.72
N MET A 79 -0.25 0.03 -2.57
CA MET A 79 -1.40 0.91 -2.34
C MET A 79 -1.28 1.81 -1.10
N PRO A 80 -0.71 1.38 0.04
CA PRO A 80 -0.60 2.25 1.21
C PRO A 80 0.17 3.54 0.96
N SER A 81 1.14 3.57 0.04
CA SER A 81 1.86 4.81 -0.30
C SER A 81 1.01 5.85 -1.04
N TYR A 82 -0.16 5.47 -1.54
CA TYR A 82 -1.15 6.36 -2.16
C TYR A 82 -2.37 6.59 -1.26
N SER A 83 -2.33 6.08 -0.03
CA SER A 83 -3.48 6.10 0.89
C SER A 83 -3.76 7.47 1.53
N LEU A 84 -3.06 8.53 1.13
CA LEU A 84 -3.45 9.91 1.46
C LEU A 84 -4.08 10.64 0.27
N THR A 85 -3.90 10.14 -0.95
CA THR A 85 -4.30 10.83 -2.18
C THR A 85 -5.55 10.26 -2.82
N LEU A 86 -5.96 9.03 -2.47
CA LEU A 86 -7.10 8.34 -3.08
C LEU A 86 -8.36 8.38 -2.22
N THR A 87 -9.51 8.68 -2.79
CA THR A 87 -10.82 8.50 -2.13
C THR A 87 -11.22 7.03 -2.08
N GLU A 88 -12.21 6.67 -1.27
CA GLU A 88 -12.77 5.31 -1.25
C GLU A 88 -13.32 4.89 -2.63
N LYS A 89 -13.95 5.83 -3.35
CA LYS A 89 -14.43 5.61 -4.72
C LYS A 89 -13.25 5.28 -5.66
N GLU A 90 -12.17 6.06 -5.59
CA GLU A 90 -10.96 5.83 -6.39
C GLU A 90 -10.30 4.48 -6.05
N ILE A 91 -10.26 4.09 -4.77
CA ILE A 91 -9.77 2.75 -4.38
C ILE A 91 -10.59 1.67 -5.08
N LYS A 92 -11.94 1.73 -5.03
CA LYS A 92 -12.80 0.74 -5.70
C LYS A 92 -12.55 0.69 -7.21
N ILE A 93 -12.35 1.85 -7.87
CA ILE A 93 -12.02 1.92 -9.29
C ILE A 93 -10.67 1.23 -9.58
N VAL A 94 -9.62 1.52 -8.80
CA VAL A 94 -8.30 0.87 -8.96
C VAL A 94 -8.41 -0.64 -8.83
N LEU A 95 -9.18 -1.13 -7.85
CA LEU A 95 -9.32 -2.56 -7.61
C LEU A 95 -10.06 -3.27 -8.74
N ASN A 96 -11.11 -2.63 -9.28
CA ASN A 96 -11.82 -3.16 -10.44
C ASN A 96 -10.93 -3.17 -11.68
N GLU A 97 -10.16 -2.11 -11.91
CA GLU A 97 -9.25 -2.01 -13.05
C GLU A 97 -8.11 -3.04 -12.97
N LEU A 98 -7.56 -3.26 -11.77
CA LEU A 98 -6.56 -4.30 -11.55
C LEU A 98 -7.14 -5.70 -11.80
N SER A 99 -8.40 -5.89 -11.43
CA SER A 99 -9.13 -7.13 -11.71
C SER A 99 -9.26 -7.37 -13.21
N ALA A 100 -9.76 -6.38 -13.95
CA ALA A 100 -9.92 -6.46 -15.40
C ALA A 100 -8.57 -6.72 -16.11
N PHE A 101 -7.49 -6.10 -15.64
CA PHE A 101 -6.15 -6.38 -16.16
C PHE A 101 -5.70 -7.83 -15.90
N MET A 102 -5.98 -8.39 -14.72
CA MET A 102 -5.68 -9.80 -14.44
C MET A 102 -6.54 -10.76 -15.27
N GLU A 103 -7.80 -10.42 -15.55
CA GLU A 103 -8.65 -11.20 -16.48
C GLU A 103 -8.06 -11.18 -17.89
N TYR A 104 -7.64 -10.00 -18.37
CA TYR A 104 -7.01 -9.86 -19.68
C TYR A 104 -5.74 -10.71 -19.81
N ILE A 105 -4.90 -10.76 -18.75
CA ILE A 105 -3.72 -11.64 -18.72
C ILE A 105 -4.13 -13.11 -18.83
N ASN A 106 -5.17 -13.53 -18.10
CA ASN A 106 -5.63 -14.91 -18.15
C ASN A 106 -6.18 -15.28 -19.54
N GLU A 107 -6.98 -14.42 -20.15
CA GLU A 107 -7.55 -14.64 -21.48
C GLU A 107 -6.48 -14.64 -22.59
N SER A 108 -5.51 -13.72 -22.48
CA SER A 108 -4.51 -13.48 -23.54
C SER A 108 -3.24 -14.31 -23.39
N HIS A 109 -2.96 -14.87 -22.20
CA HIS A 109 -1.73 -15.60 -21.90
C HIS A 109 -1.92 -16.88 -21.06
N GLY A 110 -3.15 -17.21 -20.67
CA GLY A 110 -3.46 -18.45 -19.92
C GLY A 110 -3.01 -18.47 -18.46
N ILE A 111 -2.61 -17.32 -17.90
CA ILE A 111 -2.12 -17.23 -16.51
C ILE A 111 -3.25 -16.84 -15.57
N ASP A 112 -3.71 -17.78 -14.74
CA ASP A 112 -4.77 -17.54 -13.74
C ASP A 112 -4.20 -16.87 -12.47
N LEU A 113 -4.06 -15.55 -12.51
CA LEU A 113 -3.81 -14.71 -11.34
C LEU A 113 -5.07 -14.49 -10.47
N TYR A 114 -6.24 -14.92 -10.97
CA TYR A 114 -7.55 -14.61 -10.42
C TYR A 114 -7.90 -15.42 -9.17
N LYS A 115 -7.21 -16.53 -8.96
CA LYS A 115 -7.40 -17.40 -7.78
C LYS A 115 -7.13 -16.67 -6.46
N SER A 116 -6.06 -15.87 -6.38
CA SER A 116 -5.74 -15.10 -5.18
C SER A 116 -6.67 -13.90 -4.97
N TYR A 117 -7.09 -13.26 -6.06
CA TYR A 117 -8.09 -12.20 -6.07
C TYR A 117 -9.42 -12.69 -5.48
N ARG A 118 -10.02 -13.74 -6.05
CA ARG A 118 -11.35 -14.26 -5.63
C ARG A 118 -11.39 -14.67 -4.17
N LYS A 119 -10.33 -15.30 -3.68
CA LYS A 119 -10.27 -15.80 -2.30
C LYS A 119 -10.15 -14.67 -1.27
N ASN A 120 -9.47 -13.58 -1.61
CA ASN A 120 -9.04 -12.57 -0.62
C ASN A 120 -9.66 -11.19 -0.84
N PHE A 121 -10.44 -10.97 -1.90
CA PHE A 121 -10.93 -9.64 -2.30
C PHE A 121 -11.60 -8.87 -1.15
N SER A 122 -12.68 -9.39 -0.57
CA SER A 122 -13.42 -8.70 0.49
C SER A 122 -12.55 -8.42 1.71
N ALA A 123 -11.82 -9.43 2.18
CA ALA A 123 -10.92 -9.31 3.33
C ALA A 123 -9.79 -8.29 3.09
N ASN A 124 -9.30 -8.17 1.86
CA ASN A 124 -8.24 -7.23 1.51
C ASN A 124 -8.78 -5.80 1.32
N VAL A 125 -10.00 -5.65 0.78
CA VAL A 125 -10.69 -4.35 0.68
C VAL A 125 -10.90 -3.77 2.07
N ASP A 126 -11.49 -4.54 2.99
CA ASP A 126 -11.73 -4.08 4.37
C ASP A 126 -10.41 -3.71 5.06
N GLU A 127 -9.36 -4.47 4.81
CA GLU A 127 -8.04 -4.21 5.38
C GLU A 127 -7.42 -2.91 4.83
N ILE A 128 -7.52 -2.65 3.53
CA ILE A 128 -7.07 -1.39 2.93
C ILE A 128 -7.87 -0.21 3.47
N LEU A 129 -9.19 -0.32 3.55
CA LEU A 129 -10.04 0.76 4.07
C LEU A 129 -9.70 1.08 5.53
N ARG A 130 -9.43 0.05 6.35
CA ARG A 130 -8.95 0.22 7.71
C ARG A 130 -7.60 0.93 7.77
N VAL A 131 -6.62 0.47 6.98
CA VAL A 131 -5.28 1.10 6.89
C VAL A 131 -5.39 2.56 6.49
N TYR A 132 -6.21 2.84 5.49
CA TYR A 132 -6.48 4.16 4.94
C TYR A 132 -7.12 5.09 5.99
N TYR A 133 -8.11 4.58 6.71
CA TYR A 133 -8.77 5.29 7.80
C TYR A 133 -7.80 5.65 8.94
N ILE A 134 -6.96 4.70 9.37
CA ILE A 134 -5.96 4.90 10.41
C ILE A 134 -4.91 5.90 9.95
N LEU A 135 -4.42 5.79 8.70
CA LEU A 135 -3.43 6.72 8.18
C LEU A 135 -4.00 8.14 8.15
N ARG A 136 -5.26 8.35 7.76
CA ARG A 136 -5.88 9.69 7.88
C ARG A 136 -5.98 10.17 9.32
N LYS A 137 -6.39 9.31 10.26
CA LYS A 137 -6.52 9.66 11.67
C LYS A 137 -5.18 9.99 12.33
N ILE A 138 -4.09 9.30 11.99
CA ILE A 138 -2.79 9.51 12.63
C ILE A 138 -2.14 10.84 12.19
N GLN A 139 -2.53 11.39 11.04
CA GLN A 139 -1.95 12.63 10.52
C GLN A 139 -2.14 13.84 11.45
N LYS A 140 -3.19 13.87 12.28
CA LYS A 140 -3.37 14.95 13.28
C LYS A 140 -2.25 15.04 14.33
N TYR A 141 -1.53 13.93 14.53
CA TYR A 141 -0.38 13.86 15.43
C TYR A 141 0.93 14.27 14.75
N THR A 142 0.96 14.38 13.43
CA THR A 142 2.13 14.86 12.69
C THR A 142 2.30 16.36 12.85
N GLU A 143 3.48 16.88 12.53
CA GLU A 143 3.78 18.31 12.55
C GLU A 143 3.12 19.08 11.39
N ALA A 144 2.64 18.37 10.37
CA ALA A 144 1.83 18.93 9.30
C ALA A 144 0.36 18.95 9.74
N CYS A 145 -0.18 20.14 10.05
CA CYS A 145 -1.57 20.28 10.45
C CYS A 145 -2.50 20.20 9.24
N VAL A 146 -2.66 19.01 8.67
CA VAL A 146 -3.55 18.76 7.53
C VAL A 146 -4.99 18.60 8.02
N LEU A 147 -5.90 19.44 7.52
CA LEU A 147 -7.34 19.45 7.82
C LEU A 147 -8.14 18.60 6.83
N SER A 148 -7.72 18.55 5.57
CA SER A 148 -8.34 17.74 4.52
C SER A 148 -7.26 17.24 3.55
N PHE A 149 -7.51 16.10 2.92
CA PHE A 149 -6.57 15.47 1.98
C PHE A 149 -7.03 15.53 0.52
N ASN A 150 -8.31 15.78 0.28
CA ASN A 150 -8.84 15.97 -1.06
C ASN A 150 -9.98 17.01 -1.05
N PRO A 151 -9.70 18.30 -1.36
CA PRO A 151 -8.38 18.86 -1.64
C PRO A 151 -7.49 18.88 -0.39
N MET A 152 -6.16 18.95 -0.57
CA MET A 152 -5.24 19.11 0.57
C MET A 152 -5.43 20.49 1.20
N ILE A 153 -5.93 20.53 2.43
CA ILE A 153 -6.14 21.75 3.21
C ILE A 153 -5.22 21.70 4.43
N ILE A 154 -4.41 22.74 4.63
CA ILE A 154 -3.47 22.85 5.75
C ILE A 154 -3.94 23.97 6.70
N ASP A 155 -4.02 23.67 7.99
CA ASP A 155 -4.24 24.67 9.03
C ASP A 155 -2.97 25.51 9.25
N MET A 156 -2.93 26.66 8.59
CA MET A 156 -1.83 27.61 8.71
C MET A 156 -1.70 28.23 10.11
N ASN A 157 -2.78 28.29 10.91
CA ASN A 157 -2.74 28.83 12.26
C ASN A 157 -2.10 27.83 13.23
N CYS A 158 -2.49 26.55 13.15
CA CYS A 158 -1.81 25.49 13.89
C CYS A 158 -0.35 25.36 13.46
N TYR A 159 -0.06 25.43 12.16
CA TYR A 159 1.32 25.42 11.65
C TYR A 159 2.16 26.57 12.25
N LYS A 160 1.66 27.81 12.23
CA LYS A 160 2.33 28.98 12.81
C LYS A 160 2.54 28.84 14.33
N LYS A 161 1.54 28.35 15.07
CA LYS A 161 1.64 28.10 16.52
C LYS A 161 2.72 27.05 16.82
N ARG A 162 2.78 25.95 16.07
CA ARG A 162 3.78 24.89 16.24
C ARG A 162 5.18 25.34 15.84
N LYS A 163 5.34 26.15 14.78
CA LYS A 163 6.63 26.71 14.36
C LYS A 163 7.26 27.58 15.46
N LYS A 164 6.46 28.43 16.11
CA LYS A 164 6.93 29.25 17.25
C LYS A 164 7.36 28.41 18.46
N ALA A 165 6.72 27.27 18.70
CA ALA A 165 7.09 26.36 19.80
C ALA A 165 8.39 25.57 19.55
N LYS A 166 8.85 25.45 18.29
CA LYS A 166 10.08 24.72 17.93
C LYS A 166 11.37 25.49 18.21
N GLU A 167 11.33 26.82 18.30
CA GLU A 167 12.54 27.65 18.54
C GLU A 167 13.16 27.43 19.94
N VAL A 168 12.52 26.66 20.82
CA VAL A 168 12.89 26.57 22.25
C VAL A 168 13.61 25.27 22.66
N SER A 169 13.74 24.23 21.82
CA SER A 169 14.32 22.94 22.29
C SER A 169 15.71 22.62 21.71
N LYS A 170 16.76 22.95 22.45
CA LYS A 170 18.16 22.59 22.10
C LYS A 170 18.54 21.11 22.32
N ARG A 171 17.62 20.25 22.80
CA ARG A 171 17.88 18.83 23.05
C ARG A 171 16.67 17.97 22.67
N GLU A 172 16.69 17.42 21.47
CA GLU A 172 15.72 16.44 20.95
C GLU A 172 16.49 15.24 20.38
N MET A 173 15.93 14.04 20.55
CA MET A 173 16.36 12.82 19.85
C MET A 173 15.40 12.55 18.70
N TYR A 174 15.92 12.09 17.57
CA TYR A 174 15.13 11.80 16.38
C TYR A 174 15.33 10.34 15.98
N GLU A 175 14.25 9.69 15.57
CA GLU A 175 14.26 8.34 15.04
C GLU A 175 13.38 8.28 13.78
N GLN A 176 13.81 7.48 12.81
CA GLN A 176 13.08 7.23 11.57
C GLN A 176 13.15 5.75 11.22
N GLY A 177 12.05 5.22 10.68
CA GLY A 177 12.00 3.90 10.08
C GLY A 177 10.63 3.25 10.19
N HIS A 178 10.65 1.92 10.12
CA HIS A 178 9.48 1.08 10.31
C HIS A 178 9.37 0.71 11.79
N PHE A 179 8.17 0.86 12.35
CA PHE A 179 7.88 0.56 13.75
C PHE A 179 6.68 -0.38 13.83
N GLU A 180 6.86 -1.51 14.48
CA GLU A 180 5.80 -2.48 14.74
C GLU A 180 5.05 -2.12 16.03
N ILE A 181 3.71 -2.14 15.97
CA ILE A 181 2.86 -2.00 17.16
C ILE A 181 2.89 -3.29 17.96
N ILE A 182 3.50 -3.28 19.14
CA ILE A 182 3.59 -4.48 19.97
C ILE A 182 2.47 -4.56 21.01
N ASP A 183 1.98 -3.41 21.48
CA ASP A 183 0.96 -3.34 22.52
C ASP A 183 0.27 -1.97 22.53
N LYS A 184 -0.90 -1.89 23.16
CA LYS A 184 -1.75 -0.70 23.23
C LYS A 184 -2.46 -0.67 24.59
N ILE A 185 -2.29 0.39 25.35
CA ILE A 185 -2.89 0.56 26.67
C ILE A 185 -3.59 1.92 26.74
N GLY A 186 -4.91 1.91 26.62
CA GLY A 186 -5.70 3.13 26.48
C GLY A 186 -5.21 3.98 25.30
N GLY A 187 -4.97 5.26 25.54
CA GLY A 187 -4.46 6.22 24.55
C GLY A 187 -2.94 6.17 24.37
N ILE A 188 -2.30 5.02 24.59
CA ILE A 188 -0.86 4.85 24.40
C ILE A 188 -0.62 3.65 23.50
N ILE A 189 0.12 3.87 22.41
CA ILE A 189 0.65 2.80 21.57
C ILE A 189 2.11 2.56 21.93
N ILE A 190 2.47 1.28 22.03
CA ILE A 190 3.83 0.83 22.32
C ILE A 190 4.38 0.19 21.06
N LEU A 191 5.55 0.65 20.64
CA LEU A 191 6.15 0.33 19.35
C LEU A 191 7.57 -0.22 19.54
N LYS A 192 7.99 -1.06 18.60
CA LYS A 192 9.36 -1.54 18.45
C LYS A 192 9.86 -1.23 17.04
N LYS A 193 11.05 -0.64 16.92
CA LYS A 193 11.66 -0.36 15.60
C LYS A 193 12.05 -1.68 14.91
N SER A 194 11.60 -1.88 13.68
CA SER A 194 11.94 -3.03 12.85
C SER A 194 13.40 -2.95 12.39
N LYS A 195 14.08 -4.10 12.33
CA LYS A 195 15.44 -4.32 11.76
C LYS A 195 16.65 -3.62 12.39
N LEU A 196 16.52 -2.79 13.43
CA LEU A 196 17.71 -2.42 14.20
C LEU A 196 17.94 -3.43 15.34
N ASN A 197 19.13 -4.04 15.33
CA ASN A 197 19.80 -4.64 16.48
C ASN A 197 20.09 -3.63 17.62
N SER A 198 19.49 -2.44 17.59
CA SER A 198 19.55 -1.49 18.69
C SER A 198 18.62 -1.98 19.80
N ALA A 199 19.24 -2.45 20.88
CA ALA A 199 18.69 -2.77 22.21
C ALA A 199 17.19 -2.48 22.39
N ASN A 200 16.42 -3.53 22.74
CA ASN A 200 15.05 -3.59 23.32
C ASN A 200 14.40 -2.26 23.76
N SER A 201 14.32 -1.28 22.88
CA SER A 201 13.89 0.07 23.21
C SER A 201 12.47 0.21 22.73
N TYR A 202 11.58 0.27 23.71
CA TYR A 202 10.17 0.46 23.48
C TYR A 202 9.88 1.95 23.31
N ILE A 203 9.17 2.28 22.24
CA ILE A 203 8.72 3.62 21.92
C ILE A 203 7.27 3.73 22.36
N LYS A 204 6.97 4.70 23.24
CA LYS A 204 5.61 4.98 23.70
C LYS A 204 5.12 6.26 23.03
N ILE A 205 3.98 6.21 22.35
CA ILE A 205 3.36 7.39 21.73
C ILE A 205 1.95 7.55 22.30
N LYS A 206 1.62 8.76 22.74
CA LYS A 206 0.28 9.09 23.22
C LYS A 206 -0.62 9.50 22.06
N VAL A 207 -1.76 8.84 21.95
CA VAL A 207 -2.82 9.10 20.98
C VAL A 207 -4.18 9.11 21.68
N GLU A 208 -5.25 9.42 20.96
CA GLU A 208 -6.61 9.25 21.46
C GLU A 208 -6.98 7.77 21.53
N ASN A 209 -7.81 7.40 22.50
CA ASN A 209 -8.29 6.03 22.69
C ASN A 209 -8.96 5.46 21.42
N SER A 210 -9.66 6.31 20.65
CA SER A 210 -10.30 5.90 19.40
C SER A 210 -9.27 5.42 18.38
N LEU A 211 -8.20 6.18 18.14
CA LEU A 211 -7.13 5.79 17.22
C LEU A 211 -6.38 4.55 17.71
N ALA A 212 -6.05 4.49 19.00
CA ALA A 212 -5.41 3.30 19.56
C ALA A 212 -6.30 2.05 19.42
N SER A 213 -7.62 2.18 19.50
CA SER A 213 -8.55 1.05 19.34
C SER A 213 -8.57 0.54 17.89
N ASP A 214 -8.50 1.45 16.90
CA ASP A 214 -8.51 1.10 15.47
C ASP A 214 -7.23 0.39 15.00
N MET A 215 -6.08 0.73 15.59
CA MET A 215 -4.78 0.11 15.30
C MET A 215 -4.73 -1.34 15.76
N ARG A 216 -3.98 -2.22 15.08
CA ARG A 216 -3.79 -3.61 15.52
C ARG A 216 -2.35 -3.85 15.94
N CYS A 217 -2.15 -4.74 16.91
CA CYS A 217 -0.80 -5.22 17.20
C CYS A 217 -0.25 -5.95 15.95
N LYS A 218 1.07 -5.87 15.77
CA LYS A 218 1.86 -6.28 14.60
C LYS A 218 1.71 -5.42 13.35
N ASP A 219 0.79 -4.45 13.32
CA ASP A 219 0.77 -3.46 12.23
C ASP A 219 2.07 -2.65 12.24
N ILE A 220 2.50 -2.20 11.07
CA ILE A 220 3.77 -1.50 10.88
C ILE A 220 3.51 -0.06 10.45
N ILE A 221 4.18 0.88 11.10
CA ILE A 221 4.10 2.31 10.79
C ILE A 221 5.46 2.77 10.26
N ASN A 222 5.48 3.37 9.06
CA ASN A 222 6.66 4.05 8.53
C ASN A 222 6.57 5.53 8.87
N MET A 223 7.39 6.00 9.81
CA MET A 223 7.27 7.35 10.34
C MET A 223 8.61 7.92 10.82
N ARG A 224 8.64 9.24 11.01
CA ARG A 224 9.66 9.92 11.81
C ARG A 224 9.05 10.34 13.14
N ILE A 225 9.83 10.15 14.20
CA ILE A 225 9.44 10.49 15.56
C ILE A 225 10.55 11.27 16.23
N LYS A 226 10.18 12.02 17.27
CA LYS A 226 11.14 12.70 18.12
C LYS A 226 10.79 12.55 19.58
N LYS A 227 11.80 12.75 20.42
CA LYS A 227 11.66 12.73 21.87
C LYS A 227 12.44 13.88 22.46
N ARG A 228 11.76 14.67 23.29
CA ARG A 228 12.42 15.66 24.15
C ARG A 228 13.16 14.94 25.27
N PHE A 229 14.34 15.41 25.63
CA PHE A 229 15.08 14.85 26.77
C PHE A 229 14.21 14.91 28.04
N PHE A 230 14.29 13.86 28.88
CA PHE A 230 13.49 13.65 30.10
C PHE A 230 12.00 13.31 29.92
N TYR A 231 11.47 13.30 28.70
CA TYR A 231 10.12 12.78 28.46
C TYR A 231 10.13 11.26 28.39
N THR A 232 9.01 10.60 28.67
CA THR A 232 8.85 9.14 28.54
C THR A 232 8.20 8.75 27.21
N THR A 233 7.49 9.68 26.57
CA THR A 233 6.80 9.49 25.29
C THR A 233 7.54 10.15 24.13
N TRP A 234 7.30 9.62 22.94
CA TRP A 234 7.73 10.17 21.66
C TRP A 234 6.57 10.88 20.98
N ASP A 235 6.90 11.91 20.20
CA ASP A 235 5.98 12.67 19.35
C ASP A 235 6.18 12.26 17.88
N ILE A 236 5.08 12.17 17.13
CA ILE A 236 5.11 11.88 15.70
C ILE A 236 5.48 13.15 14.94
N ILE A 237 6.51 13.09 14.10
CA ILE A 237 6.87 14.18 13.18
C ILE A 237 6.06 14.05 11.91
N ASP A 238 6.14 12.89 11.26
CA ASP A 238 5.39 12.56 10.05
C ASP A 238 5.10 11.06 9.99
N VAL A 239 4.11 10.68 9.20
CA VAL A 239 3.80 9.28 8.90
C VAL A 239 3.73 9.18 7.39
N LYS A 240 4.64 8.37 6.83
CA LYS A 240 4.71 8.13 5.38
C LYS A 240 3.71 7.06 4.97
N ASP A 241 3.72 5.93 5.66
CA ASP A 241 2.88 4.78 5.33
C ASP A 241 2.41 4.06 6.60
N TYR A 242 1.28 3.36 6.51
CA TYR A 242 0.78 2.44 7.54
C TYR A 242 0.48 1.11 6.85
N TYR A 243 0.91 0.00 7.43
CA TYR A 243 0.78 -1.32 6.84
C TYR A 243 0.13 -2.30 7.83
N SER A 244 -0.67 -3.21 7.28
CA SER A 244 -1.15 -4.38 8.01
C SER A 244 0.02 -5.32 8.35
N TYR A 245 -0.06 -6.06 9.46
CA TYR A 245 0.93 -7.09 9.82
C TYR A 245 1.19 -8.13 8.71
N LYS A 246 0.22 -8.34 7.81
CA LYS A 246 0.34 -9.22 6.64
C LYS A 246 1.50 -8.82 5.72
N ILE A 247 1.98 -7.58 5.81
CA ILE A 247 3.08 -7.05 5.02
C ILE A 247 4.44 -7.67 5.38
N SER A 248 4.56 -8.30 6.56
CA SER A 248 5.82 -8.87 7.05
C SER A 248 6.47 -9.82 6.03
N LYS A 249 5.67 -10.50 5.20
CA LYS A 249 6.15 -11.34 4.09
C LYS A 249 6.88 -10.60 2.96
N TYR A 250 6.79 -9.27 2.91
CA TYR A 250 7.27 -8.45 1.79
C TYR A 250 8.31 -7.39 2.19
N ILE A 251 8.52 -7.16 3.49
CA ILE A 251 9.39 -6.09 4.02
C ILE A 251 10.62 -6.68 4.74
N ASP A 252 11.05 -7.89 4.35
CA ASP A 252 12.28 -8.54 4.84
C ASP A 252 13.56 -7.75 4.57
#